data_AF-A0A0F7UMT1-F1
#
_entry.id   AF-A0A0F7UMT1-F1
#
_cell.length_a   1.000
_cell.length_b   1.000
_cell.length_c   1.000
_cell.angle_alpha   90.00
_cell.angle_beta   90.00
_cell.angle_gamma   90.00
#
_symmetry.space_group_name_H-M   'P 1'
#
loop_
_entity.id
_entity.type
_entity.pdbx_description
1 polymer ?
#
loop_
_entity_poly.entity_id
_entity_poly.type
_entity_poly.pdbx_seq_one_letter_code
_entity_poly.pdbx_strand_id
1 'polypeptide(L)'
;MWSDYLSEFAGLHEEAERILAGDKKSSDSLEVRQQKLDVLMKKMKRCFSSLEMNVRSLQPRERQPLEASLANCRRQFQDIERRALLLGGSSRGTGQSSAMRTRQATLEKLKKGSSQLEESLRLAAETESVGESALCSLYVQRETLSRAMTRTKEVQRNMDEADTIVTKMSKWWNGIW
;
A
#
# COMPACT_ATOMS: atom_id res chain seq x y z
N MET A 1 21.21 -28.41 -9.30
CA MET A 1 20.20 -27.65 -8.53
C MET A 1 19.12 -27.07 -9.43
N TRP A 2 19.39 -26.06 -10.28
CA TRP A 2 18.36 -25.54 -11.22
C TRP A 2 17.81 -26.62 -12.18
N SER A 3 18.71 -27.47 -12.70
CA SER A 3 18.39 -28.66 -13.51
C SER A 3 17.42 -29.61 -12.81
N ASP A 4 17.59 -29.77 -11.51
CA ASP A 4 16.89 -30.77 -10.71
C ASP A 4 15.45 -30.29 -10.49
N TYR A 5 15.27 -29.01 -10.13
CA TYR A 5 13.94 -28.39 -10.05
C TYR A 5 13.21 -28.34 -11.40
N LEU A 6 13.92 -28.11 -12.51
CA LEU A 6 13.31 -28.19 -13.83
C LEU A 6 12.88 -29.62 -14.19
N SER A 7 13.68 -30.62 -13.83
CA SER A 7 13.32 -32.04 -14.04
C SER A 7 12.14 -32.47 -13.18
N GLU A 8 12.07 -32.00 -11.93
CA GLU A 8 10.93 -32.21 -11.04
C GLU A 8 9.67 -31.54 -11.56
N PHE A 9 9.77 -30.29 -12.04
CA PHE A 9 8.67 -29.56 -12.65
C PHE A 9 8.18 -30.26 -13.93
N ALA A 10 9.09 -30.69 -14.80
CA ALA A 10 8.77 -31.41 -16.02
C ALA A 10 8.10 -32.76 -15.74
N GLY A 11 8.56 -33.50 -14.73
CA GLY A 11 7.95 -34.76 -14.31
C GLY A 11 6.53 -34.56 -13.75
N LEU A 12 6.33 -33.52 -12.91
CA LEU A 12 5.01 -33.16 -12.39
C LEU A 12 4.06 -32.67 -13.50
N HIS A 13 4.59 -31.93 -14.48
CA HIS A 13 3.85 -31.47 -15.65
C HIS A 13 3.41 -32.65 -16.53
N GLU A 14 4.29 -33.61 -16.80
CA GLU A 14 3.99 -34.80 -17.59
C GLU A 14 2.99 -35.73 -16.89
N GLU A 15 3.05 -35.84 -15.56
CA GLU A 15 2.07 -36.58 -14.77
C GLU A 15 0.70 -35.89 -14.78
N ALA A 16 0.66 -34.55 -14.70
CA ALA A 16 -0.57 -33.77 -14.83
C ALA A 16 -1.18 -33.87 -16.23
N GLU A 17 -0.36 -33.81 -17.28
CA GLU A 17 -0.79 -34.01 -18.67
C GLU A 17 -1.29 -35.44 -18.91
N ARG A 18 -0.67 -36.48 -18.32
CA ARG A 18 -1.19 -37.86 -18.38
C ARG A 18 -2.57 -38.00 -17.75
N ILE A 19 -2.82 -37.31 -16.64
CA ILE A 19 -4.12 -37.31 -15.95
C ILE A 19 -5.17 -36.53 -16.76
N LEU A 20 -4.77 -35.42 -17.42
CA LEU A 20 -5.63 -34.61 -18.27
C LEU A 20 -5.96 -35.28 -19.61
N ALA A 21 -5.00 -35.98 -20.23
CA ALA A 21 -5.17 -36.72 -21.47
C ALA A 21 -6.09 -37.94 -21.33
N GLY A 22 -6.43 -38.31 -20.08
CA GLY A 22 -7.30 -39.42 -19.76
C GLY A 22 -6.59 -40.74 -19.99
N ASP A 23 -5.95 -41.28 -18.96
CA ASP A 23 -5.44 -42.64 -19.01
C ASP A 23 -6.61 -43.60 -19.30
N LYS A 24 -6.63 -44.18 -20.50
CA LYS A 24 -7.61 -45.17 -20.96
C LYS A 24 -7.66 -46.42 -20.07
N LYS A 25 -6.72 -46.57 -19.12
CA LYS A 25 -6.62 -47.71 -18.20
C LYS A 25 -7.27 -47.51 -16.83
N SER A 26 -7.51 -46.29 -16.36
CA SER A 26 -8.07 -46.08 -15.01
C SER A 26 -9.56 -45.74 -15.08
N SER A 27 -10.40 -46.70 -14.67
CA SER A 27 -11.82 -46.48 -14.33
C SER A 27 -11.96 -45.69 -13.01
N ASP A 28 -11.15 -44.65 -12.82
CA ASP A 28 -11.24 -43.75 -11.67
C ASP A 28 -12.37 -42.74 -11.91
N SER A 29 -13.25 -42.60 -10.92
CA SER A 29 -14.28 -41.57 -10.90
C SER A 29 -13.66 -40.19 -11.16
N LEU A 30 -14.39 -39.35 -11.88
CA LEU A 30 -13.98 -38.00 -12.31
C LEU A 30 -13.51 -37.15 -11.11
N GLU A 31 -14.09 -37.38 -9.93
CA GLU A 31 -13.73 -36.75 -8.65
C GLU A 31 -12.33 -37.16 -8.13
N VAL A 32 -11.97 -38.45 -8.25
CA VAL A 32 -10.65 -38.96 -7.83
C VAL A 32 -9.56 -38.39 -8.74
N ARG A 33 -9.86 -38.26 -10.03
CA ARG A 33 -8.98 -37.62 -11.01
C ARG A 33 -8.76 -36.13 -10.68
N GLN A 34 -9.82 -35.44 -10.30
CA GLN A 34 -9.77 -34.03 -9.89
C GLN A 34 -8.93 -33.84 -8.62
N GLN A 35 -9.11 -34.69 -7.61
CA GLN A 35 -8.32 -34.63 -6.38
C GLN A 35 -6.82 -34.90 -6.62
N LYS A 36 -6.50 -35.89 -7.46
CA LYS A 36 -5.10 -36.17 -7.86
C LYS A 36 -4.49 -34.96 -8.57
N LEU A 37 -5.25 -34.32 -9.48
CA LEU A 37 -4.82 -33.13 -10.19
C LEU A 37 -4.61 -31.93 -9.25
N ASP A 38 -5.50 -31.70 -8.28
CA ASP A 38 -5.36 -30.63 -7.29
C ASP A 38 -4.12 -30.80 -6.41
N VAL A 39 -3.81 -32.05 -6.01
CA VAL A 39 -2.60 -32.35 -5.24
C VAL A 39 -1.34 -32.10 -6.08
N LEU A 40 -1.35 -32.50 -7.36
CA LEU A 40 -0.25 -32.25 -8.30
C LEU A 40 -0.07 -30.76 -8.58
N MET A 41 -1.15 -30.01 -8.77
CA MET A 41 -1.10 -28.56 -8.94
C MET A 41 -0.51 -27.86 -7.71
N LYS A 42 -0.84 -28.29 -6.49
CA LYS A 42 -0.23 -27.76 -5.26
C LYS A 42 1.27 -28.06 -5.20
N LYS A 43 1.70 -29.28 -5.59
CA LYS A 43 3.12 -29.65 -5.65
C LYS A 43 3.86 -28.81 -6.69
N MET A 44 3.29 -28.66 -7.88
CA MET A 44 3.84 -27.90 -8.99
C MET A 44 3.96 -26.40 -8.64
N LYS A 45 2.97 -25.85 -7.94
CA LYS A 45 3.02 -24.47 -7.42
C LYS A 45 4.15 -24.27 -6.39
N ARG A 46 4.37 -25.23 -5.48
CA ARG A 46 5.48 -25.17 -4.51
C ARG A 46 6.83 -25.25 -5.20
N CYS A 47 6.99 -26.15 -6.18
CA CYS A 47 8.20 -26.25 -6.99
C CYS A 47 8.46 -24.94 -7.75
N PHE A 48 7.43 -24.36 -8.37
CA PHE A 48 7.52 -23.07 -9.07
C PHE A 48 7.90 -21.91 -8.15
N SER A 49 7.30 -21.81 -6.94
CA SER A 49 7.69 -20.78 -5.96
C SER A 49 9.13 -20.95 -5.47
N SER A 50 9.62 -22.19 -5.32
CA SER A 50 11.03 -22.46 -5.02
C SER A 50 11.93 -22.02 -6.17
N LEU A 51 11.54 -22.30 -7.42
CA LEU A 51 12.23 -21.88 -8.62
C LEU A 51 12.32 -20.34 -8.72
N GLU A 52 11.22 -19.64 -8.48
CA GLU A 52 11.17 -18.16 -8.43
C GLU A 52 12.08 -17.57 -7.36
N MET A 53 12.16 -18.19 -6.18
CA MET A 53 13.07 -17.75 -5.12
C MET A 53 14.54 -17.91 -5.53
N ASN A 54 14.90 -19.02 -6.18
CA ASN A 54 16.26 -19.25 -6.68
C ASN A 54 16.65 -18.26 -7.78
N VAL A 55 15.73 -17.87 -8.68
CA VAL A 55 16.01 -16.80 -9.68
C VAL A 55 16.23 -15.44 -9.02
N ARG A 56 15.50 -15.14 -7.94
CA ARG A 56 15.63 -13.86 -7.24
C ARG A 56 16.95 -13.73 -6.48
N SER A 57 17.55 -14.84 -6.03
CA SER A 57 18.85 -14.83 -5.35
C SER A 57 20.06 -14.82 -6.28
N LEU A 58 19.87 -14.99 -7.60
CA LEU A 58 20.94 -15.01 -8.60
C LEU A 58 21.29 -13.60 -9.11
N GLN A 59 22.52 -13.45 -9.61
CA GLN A 59 23.00 -12.19 -10.17
C GLN A 59 22.29 -11.86 -11.51
N PRO A 60 22.12 -10.57 -11.86
CA PRO A 60 21.37 -10.15 -13.06
C PRO A 60 21.87 -10.75 -14.39
N ARG A 61 23.18 -11.03 -14.51
CA ARG A 61 23.78 -11.64 -15.71
C ARG A 61 23.38 -13.11 -15.92
N GLU A 62 23.22 -13.86 -14.83
CA GLU A 62 22.82 -15.27 -14.87
C GLU A 62 21.30 -15.43 -14.91
N ARG A 63 20.58 -14.37 -14.52
CA ARG A 63 19.12 -14.33 -14.46
C ARG A 63 18.44 -14.24 -15.83
N GLN A 64 18.99 -13.48 -16.78
CA GLN A 64 18.40 -13.30 -18.11
C GLN A 64 18.06 -14.60 -18.85
N PRO A 65 18.95 -15.61 -18.96
CA PRO A 65 18.60 -16.87 -19.63
C PRO A 65 17.57 -17.70 -18.84
N LEU A 66 17.56 -17.58 -17.51
CA LEU A 66 16.68 -18.36 -16.63
C LEU A 66 15.25 -17.78 -16.58
N GLU A 67 15.10 -16.46 -16.78
CA GLU A 67 13.79 -15.80 -16.85
C GLU A 67 12.95 -16.31 -18.03
N ALA A 68 13.58 -16.58 -19.17
CA ALA A 68 12.90 -17.17 -20.33
C ALA A 68 12.35 -18.58 -20.03
N SER A 69 13.15 -19.41 -19.35
CA SER A 69 12.74 -20.75 -18.90
C SER A 69 11.63 -20.69 -17.85
N LEU A 70 11.69 -19.72 -16.93
CA LEU A 70 10.69 -19.50 -15.90
C LEU A 70 9.37 -19.01 -16.50
N ALA A 71 9.43 -18.10 -17.47
CA ALA A 71 8.27 -17.66 -18.24
C ALA A 71 7.60 -18.83 -18.99
N ASN A 72 8.40 -19.76 -19.53
CA ASN A 72 7.88 -20.97 -20.17
C ASN A 72 7.18 -21.90 -19.16
N CYS A 73 7.82 -22.18 -18.01
CA CYS A 73 7.20 -22.96 -16.92
C CYS A 73 5.90 -22.30 -16.43
N ARG A 74 5.87 -20.97 -16.34
CA ARG A 74 4.66 -20.23 -15.95
C ARG A 74 3.53 -20.39 -16.96
N ARG A 75 3.84 -20.33 -18.26
CA ARG A 75 2.84 -20.56 -19.33
C ARG A 75 2.30 -21.98 -19.28
N GLN A 76 3.17 -22.97 -19.11
CA GLN A 76 2.80 -24.39 -18.97
C GLN A 76 1.91 -24.62 -17.74
N PHE A 77 2.25 -24.05 -16.58
CA PHE A 77 1.43 -24.12 -15.37
C PHE A 77 0.04 -23.52 -15.59
N GLN A 78 -0.04 -22.35 -16.25
CA GLN A 78 -1.31 -21.69 -16.56
C GLN A 78 -2.17 -22.47 -17.56
N ASP A 79 -1.55 -23.16 -18.53
CA ASP A 79 -2.27 -23.98 -19.49
C ASP A 79 -2.90 -25.21 -18.80
N ILE A 80 -2.13 -25.90 -17.95
CA ILE A 80 -2.63 -26.99 -17.10
C ILE A 80 -3.74 -26.50 -16.17
N GLU A 81 -3.57 -25.35 -15.51
CA GLU A 81 -4.60 -24.76 -14.63
C GLU A 81 -5.90 -24.49 -15.38
N ARG A 82 -5.83 -23.92 -16.59
CA ARG A 82 -7.03 -23.71 -17.43
C ARG A 82 -7.69 -25.04 -17.81
N ARG A 83 -6.91 -26.03 -18.24
CA ARG A 83 -7.44 -27.36 -18.63
C ARG A 83 -8.03 -28.11 -17.44
N ALA A 84 -7.41 -28.04 -16.27
CA ALA A 84 -7.91 -28.59 -15.02
C ALA A 84 -9.26 -27.98 -14.61
N LEU A 85 -9.39 -26.66 -14.76
CA LEU A 85 -10.64 -25.94 -14.50
C LEU A 85 -11.74 -26.31 -15.50
N LEU A 86 -11.39 -26.55 -16.77
CA LEU A 86 -12.33 -27.01 -17.80
C LEU A 86 -12.79 -28.46 -17.55
N LEU A 87 -11.91 -29.34 -17.07
CA LEU A 87 -12.27 -30.71 -16.67
C LEU A 87 -13.28 -30.71 -15.50
N GLY A 88 -13.12 -29.78 -14.55
CA GLY A 88 -14.09 -29.54 -13.47
C GLY A 88 -15.32 -28.72 -13.87
N GLY A 89 -15.34 -28.14 -15.07
CA GLY A 89 -16.42 -27.27 -15.55
C GLY A 89 -17.72 -28.02 -15.87
N SER A 90 -17.65 -29.32 -16.12
CA SER A 90 -18.86 -30.13 -16.37
C SER A 90 -19.58 -30.60 -15.10
N SER A 91 -19.04 -30.35 -13.90
CA SER A 91 -19.62 -30.82 -12.61
C SER A 91 -19.90 -29.69 -11.59
N ARG A 92 -19.56 -28.43 -11.87
CA ARG A 92 -19.58 -27.36 -10.84
C ARG A 92 -20.86 -26.53 -10.81
N GLY A 93 -21.95 -27.15 -10.37
CA GLY A 93 -23.16 -26.46 -9.89
C GLY A 93 -23.02 -25.80 -8.51
N THR A 94 -21.92 -26.01 -7.78
CA THR A 94 -21.80 -25.63 -6.35
C THR A 94 -20.62 -24.70 -6.01
N GLY A 95 -19.69 -24.44 -6.93
CA GLY A 95 -18.47 -23.67 -6.68
C GLY A 95 -18.52 -22.15 -6.99
N GLN A 96 -19.46 -21.71 -7.83
CA GLN A 96 -19.56 -20.29 -8.25
C GLN A 96 -19.93 -19.35 -7.10
N SER A 97 -20.73 -19.83 -6.13
CA SER A 97 -21.21 -19.02 -5.02
C SER A 97 -20.08 -18.55 -4.09
N SER A 98 -19.03 -19.36 -3.89
CA SER A 98 -17.89 -18.97 -3.04
C SER A 98 -17.02 -17.90 -3.69
N ALA A 99 -16.63 -18.11 -4.96
CA ALA A 99 -15.82 -17.14 -5.70
C ALA A 99 -16.54 -15.79 -5.91
N MET A 100 -17.85 -15.84 -6.18
CA MET A 100 -18.68 -14.65 -6.30
C MET A 100 -18.81 -13.91 -4.95
N ARG A 101 -18.96 -14.63 -3.83
CA ARG A 101 -18.95 -14.03 -2.48
C ARG A 101 -17.61 -13.38 -2.14
N THR A 102 -16.47 -14.00 -2.47
CA THR A 102 -15.15 -13.40 -2.25
C THR A 102 -14.96 -12.14 -3.10
N ARG A 103 -15.43 -12.15 -4.35
CA ARG A 103 -15.41 -10.98 -5.23
C ARG A 103 -16.30 -9.85 -4.71
N GLN A 104 -17.50 -10.18 -4.21
CA GLN A 104 -18.38 -9.18 -3.61
C GLN A 104 -17.76 -8.58 -2.34
N ALA A 105 -17.18 -9.40 -1.46
CA ALA A 105 -16.54 -8.93 -0.23
C ALA A 105 -15.31 -8.05 -0.50
N THR A 106 -14.56 -8.31 -1.57
CA THR A 106 -13.43 -7.45 -1.97
C THR A 106 -13.90 -6.13 -2.56
N LEU A 107 -14.98 -6.12 -3.35
CA LEU A 107 -15.60 -4.88 -3.84
C LEU A 107 -16.18 -4.02 -2.71
N GLU A 108 -16.84 -4.62 -1.72
CA GLU A 108 -17.35 -3.89 -0.56
C GLU A 108 -16.22 -3.26 0.27
N LYS A 109 -15.11 -4.00 0.47
CA LYS A 109 -13.91 -3.45 1.11
C LYS A 109 -13.31 -2.29 0.31
N LEU A 110 -13.27 -2.40 -1.01
CA LEU A 110 -12.76 -1.34 -1.89
C LEU A 110 -13.65 -0.10 -1.82
N LYS A 111 -14.98 -0.28 -1.87
CA LYS A 111 -15.95 0.81 -1.75
C LYS A 111 -15.85 1.51 -0.40
N LYS A 112 -15.73 0.75 0.69
CA LYS A 112 -15.49 1.29 2.03
C LYS A 112 -14.17 2.06 2.10
N GLY A 113 -13.10 1.50 1.54
CA GLY A 113 -11.81 2.18 1.46
C GLY A 113 -11.87 3.48 0.67
N SER A 114 -12.58 3.49 -0.47
CA SER A 114 -12.79 4.68 -1.29
C SER A 114 -13.55 5.78 -0.50
N SER A 115 -14.64 5.41 0.18
CA SER A 115 -15.42 6.34 0.99
C SER A 115 -14.59 6.92 2.13
N GLN A 116 -13.77 6.10 2.80
CA GLN A 116 -12.90 6.56 3.88
C GLN A 116 -11.80 7.49 3.35
N LEU A 117 -11.28 7.22 2.15
CA LEU A 117 -10.26 8.07 1.52
C LEU A 117 -10.85 9.44 1.15
N GLU A 118 -12.05 9.45 0.57
CA GLU A 118 -12.78 10.69 0.26
C GLU A 118 -13.08 11.52 1.52
N GLU A 119 -13.49 10.87 2.61
CA GLU A 119 -13.69 11.53 3.90
C GLU A 119 -12.38 12.09 4.46
N SER A 120 -11.28 11.34 4.37
CA SER A 120 -9.96 11.81 4.83
C SER A 120 -9.44 13.00 4.02
N LEU A 121 -9.70 13.03 2.71
CA LEU A 121 -9.33 14.13 1.83
C LEU A 121 -10.14 15.38 2.16
N ARG A 122 -11.44 15.21 2.41
CA ARG A 122 -12.30 16.30 2.87
C ARG A 122 -11.82 16.88 4.21
N LEU A 123 -11.54 16.04 5.20
CA LEU A 123 -11.03 16.47 6.50
C LEU A 123 -9.68 17.19 6.37
N ALA A 124 -8.79 16.72 5.49
CA ALA A 124 -7.53 17.39 5.22
C ALA A 124 -7.73 18.80 4.64
N ALA A 125 -8.64 18.95 3.67
CA ALA A 125 -8.97 20.26 3.08
C ALA A 125 -9.62 21.21 4.12
N GLU A 126 -10.53 20.70 4.96
CA GLU A 126 -11.12 21.49 6.05
C GLU A 126 -10.04 21.93 7.07
N THR A 127 -9.10 21.04 7.40
CA THR A 127 -7.98 21.34 8.31
C THR A 127 -7.02 22.36 7.72
N GLU A 128 -6.73 22.28 6.41
CA GLU A 128 -5.91 23.26 5.70
C GLU A 128 -6.55 24.66 5.76
N SER A 129 -7.86 24.76 5.48
CA SER A 129 -8.59 26.03 5.55
C SER A 129 -8.59 26.62 6.97
N VAL A 130 -8.78 25.80 8.00
CA VAL A 130 -8.69 26.24 9.40
C VAL A 130 -7.26 26.68 9.74
N GLY A 131 -6.25 25.94 9.27
CA GLY A 131 -4.84 26.26 9.45
C GLY A 131 -4.45 27.59 8.82
N GLU A 132 -4.90 27.85 7.59
CA GLU A 132 -4.71 29.13 6.90
C GLU A 132 -5.30 30.29 7.71
N SER A 133 -6.56 30.17 8.13
CA SER A 133 -7.24 31.18 8.95
C SER A 133 -6.52 31.44 10.28
N ALA A 134 -6.04 30.38 10.93
CA ALA A 134 -5.27 30.49 12.16
C ALA A 134 -3.94 31.23 11.94
N LEU A 135 -3.21 30.91 10.86
CA LEU A 135 -1.96 31.60 10.52
C LEU A 135 -2.18 33.07 10.17
N CYS A 136 -3.24 33.40 9.41
CA CYS A 136 -3.62 34.78 9.15
C CYS A 136 -3.92 35.55 10.45
N SER A 137 -4.67 34.92 11.37
CA SER A 137 -4.99 35.50 12.67
C SER A 137 -3.73 35.75 13.51
N LEU A 138 -2.82 34.78 13.58
CA LEU A 138 -1.54 34.92 14.27
C LEU A 138 -0.66 36.02 13.66
N TYR A 139 -0.67 36.16 12.34
CA TYR A 139 0.05 37.23 11.66
C TYR A 139 -0.47 38.62 12.06
N VAL A 140 -1.79 38.81 12.04
CA VAL A 140 -2.43 40.07 12.46
C VAL A 140 -2.16 40.36 13.95
N GLN A 141 -2.22 39.33 14.80
CA GLN A 141 -1.90 39.45 16.22
C GLN A 141 -0.44 39.87 16.43
N ARG A 142 0.51 39.27 15.69
CA ARG A 142 1.93 39.63 15.74
C ARG A 142 2.15 41.09 15.37
N GLU A 143 1.50 41.56 14.31
CA GLU A 143 1.59 42.97 13.89
C GLU A 143 1.01 43.90 14.95
N THR A 144 -0.15 43.55 15.51
CA THR A 144 -0.80 44.31 16.58
C THR A 144 0.10 44.41 17.82
N LEU A 145 0.71 43.30 18.23
CA LEU A 145 1.63 43.26 19.36
C LEU A 145 2.89 44.09 19.10
N SER A 146 3.45 44.01 17.89
CA SER A 146 4.61 44.83 17.50
C SER A 146 4.31 46.33 17.55
N ARG A 147 3.14 46.74 17.05
CA ARG A 147 2.67 48.13 17.13
C ARG A 147 2.44 48.56 18.59
N ALA A 148 1.81 47.71 19.40
CA ALA A 148 1.59 47.98 20.82
C ALA A 148 2.92 48.14 21.57
N MET A 149 3.89 47.24 21.34
CA MET A 149 5.23 47.32 21.95
C MET A 149 5.95 48.62 21.57
N THR A 150 5.84 49.05 20.31
CA THR A 150 6.43 50.31 19.83
C THR A 150 5.81 51.50 20.54
N ARG A 151 4.47 51.53 20.66
CA ARG A 151 3.76 52.58 21.41
C ARG A 151 4.13 52.58 22.89
N THR A 152 4.26 51.42 23.53
CA THR A 152 4.66 51.33 24.94
C THR A 152 6.07 51.88 25.15
N LYS A 153 7.01 51.61 24.23
CA LYS A 153 8.36 52.19 24.28
C LYS A 153 8.34 53.72 24.13
N GLU A 154 7.50 54.23 23.24
CA GLU A 154 7.33 55.68 23.05
C GLU A 154 6.73 56.34 24.29
N VAL A 155 5.68 55.74 24.88
CA VAL A 155 5.08 56.22 26.14
C VAL A 155 6.09 56.19 27.27
N GLN A 156 6.90 55.13 27.39
CA GLN A 156 7.96 55.06 28.40
C GLN A 156 8.96 56.20 28.23
N ARG A 157 9.44 56.44 27.01
CA ARG A 157 10.36 57.54 26.70
C ARG A 157 9.76 58.90 27.09
N ASN A 158 8.50 59.13 26.75
CA ASN A 158 7.80 60.36 27.09
C ASN A 158 7.60 60.52 28.61
N MET A 159 7.39 59.42 29.34
CA MET A 159 7.32 59.41 30.80
C MET A 159 8.68 59.75 31.43
N ASP A 160 9.77 59.16 30.92
CA ASP A 160 11.14 59.45 31.40
C ASP A 160 11.51 60.94 31.16
N GLU A 161 11.11 61.49 30.00
CA GLU A 161 11.23 62.92 29.70
C GLU A 161 10.40 63.79 30.67
N ALA A 162 9.15 63.40 30.93
CA ALA A 162 8.27 64.09 31.87
C ALA A 162 8.83 64.06 33.30
N ASP A 163 9.32 62.92 33.77
CA ASP A 163 9.93 62.76 35.09
C ASP A 163 11.20 63.62 35.25
N THR A 164 12.00 63.71 34.18
CA THR A 164 13.17 64.59 34.13
C THR A 164 12.76 66.07 34.27
N ILE A 165 11.69 66.49 33.57
CA ILE A 165 11.16 67.85 33.65
C ILE A 165 10.62 68.13 35.05
N VAL A 166 9.80 67.24 35.61
CA VAL A 166 9.24 67.37 36.96
C VAL A 166 10.34 67.45 38.00
N THR A 167 11.38 66.62 37.88
CA THR A 167 12.54 66.65 38.77
C THR A 167 13.28 67.99 38.68
N LYS A 168 13.48 68.55 37.48
CA LYS A 168 14.08 69.87 37.30
C LYS A 168 13.20 70.99 37.91
N MET A 169 11.88 70.94 37.68
CA MET A 169 10.96 71.91 38.27
C MET A 169 10.94 71.84 39.79
N SER A 170 10.95 70.63 40.37
CA SER A 170 11.01 70.41 41.81
C SER A 170 12.30 71.00 42.41
N LYS A 171 13.46 70.78 41.78
CA LYS A 171 14.73 71.38 42.21
C LYS A 171 14.70 72.91 42.13
N TRP A 172 14.16 73.46 41.03
CA TRP A 172 13.98 74.91 40.86
C TRP A 172 13.09 75.51 41.94
N TRP A 173 11.95 74.88 42.24
CA TRP A 173 11.00 75.36 43.25
C TRP A 173 11.57 75.31 44.68
N ASN A 174 12.39 74.29 44.96
CA ASN A 174 13.04 74.13 46.26
C ASN A 174 14.30 75.01 46.44
N GLY A 175 14.66 75.82 45.44
CA GLY A 175 15.81 76.74 45.50
C GLY A 175 17.17 76.03 45.51
N ILE A 176 17.22 74.76 45.11
CA ILE A 176 18.45 73.95 45.07
C ILE A 176 18.98 74.02 43.63
N TRP A 177 20.01 74.84 43.41
CA TRP A 177 20.77 74.90 42.14
C TRP A 177 21.89 73.86 42.12
#